data_AF-A0A419VWB8-F1
#
_entry.id   AF-A0A419VWB8-F1
#
_cell.length_a   1.000
_cell.length_b   1.000
_cell.length_c   1.000
_cell.angle_alpha   90.00
_cell.angle_beta   90.00
_cell.angle_gamma   90.00
#
_symmetry.space_group_name_H-M   'P 1'
#
loop_
_entity.id
_entity.type
_entity.pdbx_description
1 polymer ?
#
loop_
_entity_poly.entity_id
_entity_poly.type
_entity_poly.pdbx_seq_one_letter_code
_entity_poly.pdbx_strand_id
1 'polypeptide(L)'
;MTNKYKQLIYLIISSAFGAWGCQTDSNRINKENYNFSILYEFSSADSLREDVYRDKYSIDTLYLFIEENFNNDVLEIYTNGKPNKQLSVKTDLSTGLADVVKIGNVVHINNLGIAINDSPVVSFELINKKMNLIGLEKRGKEIEICFYKKVPVFY
;
A
#
# COMPACT_ATOMS: atom_id res chain seq x y z
N MET A 1 -64.82 43.63 18.72
CA MET A 1 -64.75 43.06 17.36
C MET A 1 -63.38 43.37 16.80
N THR A 2 -62.47 42.39 16.75
CA THR A 2 -61.26 42.47 15.93
C THR A 2 -60.66 41.07 15.78
N ASN A 3 -60.22 40.80 14.55
CA ASN A 3 -60.12 39.49 13.93
C ASN A 3 -58.95 38.63 14.39
N LYS A 4 -59.22 37.32 14.39
CA LYS A 4 -58.27 36.21 14.39
C LYS A 4 -57.55 36.16 13.04
N TYR A 5 -56.23 36.02 13.02
CA TYR A 5 -55.55 35.31 11.92
C TYR A 5 -54.38 34.49 12.47
N LYS A 6 -54.62 33.17 12.55
CA LYS A 6 -53.60 32.12 12.67
C LYS A 6 -52.87 32.05 11.33
N GLN A 7 -51.56 32.29 11.32
CA GLN A 7 -50.74 31.98 10.16
C GLN A 7 -50.43 30.48 10.18
N LEU A 8 -51.00 29.75 9.22
CA LEU A 8 -50.67 28.37 8.91
C LEU A 8 -49.50 28.40 7.92
N ILE A 9 -48.33 27.92 8.34
CA ILE A 9 -47.17 27.72 7.45
C ILE A 9 -47.39 26.40 6.71
N TYR A 10 -47.61 26.47 5.40
CA TYR A 10 -47.60 25.31 4.52
C TYR A 10 -46.16 25.00 4.11
N LEU A 11 -45.64 23.87 4.60
CA LEU A 11 -44.38 23.30 4.15
C LEU A 11 -44.65 22.55 2.84
N ILE A 12 -44.21 23.10 1.71
CA ILE A 12 -44.28 22.43 0.40
C ILE A 12 -43.15 21.39 0.35
N ILE A 13 -43.50 20.11 0.45
CA ILE A 13 -42.58 19.00 0.18
C ILE A 13 -42.64 18.76 -1.33
N SER A 14 -41.67 19.31 -2.06
CA SER A 14 -41.45 19.02 -3.47
C SER A 14 -40.82 17.63 -3.60
N SER A 15 -41.66 16.61 -3.73
CA SER A 15 -41.23 15.27 -4.14
C SER A 15 -41.11 15.18 -5.67
N ALA A 16 -40.20 14.32 -6.08
CA ALA A 16 -40.03 13.77 -7.42
C ALA A 16 -39.32 14.65 -8.47
N PHE A 17 -38.00 14.49 -8.54
CA PHE A 17 -37.33 14.38 -9.84
C PHE A 17 -36.26 13.27 -9.79
N GLY A 18 -36.52 12.23 -10.60
CA GLY A 18 -35.47 11.47 -11.28
C GLY A 18 -34.61 10.54 -10.43
N ALA A 19 -35.18 9.41 -9.98
CA ALA A 19 -34.37 8.22 -9.81
C ALA A 19 -33.95 7.71 -11.20
N TRP A 20 -32.89 8.32 -11.76
CA TRP A 20 -32.03 7.60 -12.69
C TRP A 20 -31.29 6.56 -11.87
N GLY A 21 -31.90 5.37 -11.80
CA GLY A 21 -31.22 4.16 -11.42
C GLY A 21 -30.12 3.89 -12.43
N CYS A 22 -28.95 4.48 -12.19
CA CYS A 22 -27.72 3.88 -12.67
C CYS A 22 -27.54 2.61 -11.84
N GLN A 23 -28.11 1.50 -12.31
CA GLN A 23 -27.58 0.18 -11.98
C GLN A 23 -26.21 0.11 -12.64
N THR A 24 -25.22 0.75 -12.00
CA THR A 24 -23.87 0.24 -12.14
C THR A 24 -23.91 -1.15 -11.55
N ASP A 25 -23.77 -2.15 -12.41
CA ASP A 25 -23.25 -3.45 -12.02
C ASP A 25 -21.91 -3.17 -11.32
N SER A 26 -21.98 -2.91 -10.01
CA SER A 26 -20.83 -3.05 -9.15
C SER A 26 -20.54 -4.53 -9.19
N ASN A 27 -19.72 -4.95 -10.15
CA ASN A 27 -18.85 -6.10 -9.95
C ASN A 27 -18.29 -5.89 -8.54
N ARG A 28 -18.82 -6.65 -7.58
CA ARG A 28 -18.21 -6.78 -6.27
C ARG A 28 -16.87 -7.40 -6.56
N ILE A 29 -15.87 -6.55 -6.85
CA ILE A 29 -14.47 -6.93 -6.82
C ILE A 29 -14.33 -7.46 -5.40
N ASN A 30 -14.18 -8.78 -5.28
CA ASN A 30 -14.02 -9.43 -4.00
C ASN A 30 -12.74 -8.86 -3.42
N LYS A 31 -12.90 -7.94 -2.46
CA LYS A 31 -11.77 -7.32 -1.77
C LYS A 31 -10.95 -8.44 -1.13
N GLU A 32 -9.73 -8.65 -1.61
CA GLU A 32 -8.89 -9.67 -1.04
C GLU A 32 -8.42 -9.23 0.35
N ASN A 33 -8.54 -10.14 1.31
CA ASN A 33 -8.07 -9.91 2.67
C ASN A 33 -6.75 -10.63 2.86
N TYR A 34 -5.71 -9.84 3.16
CA TYR A 34 -4.36 -10.30 3.48
C TYR A 34 -4.06 -10.03 4.96
N ASN A 35 -3.27 -10.91 5.56
CA ASN A 35 -2.73 -10.72 6.91
C ASN A 35 -1.31 -10.16 6.79
N PHE A 36 -1.08 -8.96 7.30
CA PHE A 36 0.24 -8.32 7.24
C PHE A 36 1.00 -8.52 8.55
N SER A 37 2.26 -8.91 8.44
CA SER A 37 3.24 -8.90 9.54
C SER A 37 4.38 -7.96 9.19
N ILE A 38 4.97 -7.32 10.21
CA ILE A 38 6.14 -6.44 10.04
C ILE A 38 7.29 -7.05 10.84
N LEU A 39 8.35 -7.40 10.12
CA LEU A 39 9.57 -7.99 10.67
C LEU A 39 10.69 -6.94 10.64
N TYR A 40 11.04 -6.43 11.81
CA TYR A 40 12.16 -5.51 11.96
C TYR A 40 13.48 -6.27 12.08
N GLU A 41 14.55 -5.66 11.58
CA GLU A 41 15.92 -6.19 11.69
C GLU A 41 16.12 -7.58 11.08
N PHE A 42 15.42 -7.85 9.98
CA PHE A 42 15.57 -9.11 9.28
C PHE A 42 16.99 -9.24 8.70
N SER A 43 17.71 -10.25 9.16
CA SER A 43 18.97 -10.70 8.58
C SER A 43 18.71 -12.05 7.92
N SER A 44 18.74 -12.11 6.59
CA SER A 44 18.98 -13.39 5.93
C SER A 44 20.33 -13.94 6.42
N ALA A 45 20.47 -15.27 6.45
CA ALA A 45 21.43 -16.01 7.27
C ALA A 45 22.94 -15.74 7.00
N ASP A 46 23.32 -14.83 6.10
CA ASP A 46 24.71 -14.47 5.82
C ASP A 46 25.18 -13.27 6.66
N SER A 47 25.54 -13.56 7.91
CA SER A 47 26.02 -12.60 8.91
C SER A 47 27.33 -11.87 8.52
N LEU A 48 28.07 -12.32 7.51
CA LEU A 48 29.43 -11.84 7.20
C LEU A 48 29.54 -10.65 6.23
N ARG A 49 28.45 -10.20 5.59
CA ARG A 49 28.50 -9.09 4.61
C ARG A 49 27.94 -7.77 5.14
N GLU A 50 28.61 -7.07 6.04
CA GLU A 50 28.22 -5.71 6.43
C GLU A 50 28.75 -4.64 5.45
N ASP A 51 27.93 -3.61 5.27
CA ASP A 51 28.20 -2.26 4.75
C ASP A 51 28.57 -2.02 3.27
N VAL A 52 29.25 -2.91 2.55
CA VAL A 52 29.80 -2.56 1.21
C VAL A 52 28.75 -2.16 0.16
N TYR A 53 27.52 -2.67 0.27
CA TYR A 53 26.44 -2.31 -0.65
C TYR A 53 25.56 -1.17 -0.13
N ARG A 54 25.55 -0.89 1.17
CA ARG A 54 24.68 0.16 1.72
C ARG A 54 25.14 1.55 1.27
N ASP A 55 26.43 1.74 1.04
CA ASP A 55 26.97 2.97 0.46
C ASP A 55 26.67 3.13 -1.04
N LYS A 56 26.43 2.01 -1.76
CA LYS A 56 26.11 2.00 -3.20
C LYS A 56 24.62 2.27 -3.47
N TYR A 57 23.74 1.93 -2.52
CA TYR A 57 22.32 2.23 -2.56
C TYR A 57 22.10 3.54 -1.82
N SER A 58 21.56 4.55 -2.50
CA SER A 58 21.52 5.92 -1.96
C SER A 58 20.85 5.96 -0.58
N ILE A 59 21.51 6.59 0.41
CA ILE A 59 20.93 6.96 1.72
C ILE A 59 19.60 7.71 1.54
N ASP A 60 19.41 8.36 0.39
CA ASP A 60 18.24 9.16 0.08
C ASP A 60 17.14 8.39 -0.68
N THR A 61 17.31 7.09 -0.95
CA THR A 61 16.32 6.28 -1.69
C THR A 61 15.76 5.17 -0.82
N LEU A 62 14.44 5.05 -0.77
CA LEU A 62 13.75 3.88 -0.26
C LEU A 62 13.63 2.83 -1.37
N TYR A 63 14.09 1.63 -1.08
CA TYR A 63 13.99 0.46 -1.94
C TYR A 63 12.94 -0.49 -1.36
N LEU A 64 11.94 -0.82 -2.17
CA LEU A 64 10.97 -1.86 -1.89
C LEU A 64 11.22 -3.02 -2.86
N PHE A 65 11.79 -4.10 -2.33
CA PHE A 65 11.99 -5.37 -3.02
C PHE A 65 10.69 -6.18 -2.92
N ILE A 66 10.10 -6.52 -4.06
CA ILE A 66 8.86 -7.31 -4.13
C ILE A 66 9.29 -8.69 -4.55
N GLU A 67 9.17 -9.66 -3.65
CA GLU A 67 9.92 -10.92 -3.73
C GLU A 67 9.02 -12.05 -4.25
N GLU A 68 8.90 -13.13 -3.48
CA GLU A 68 8.36 -14.38 -3.97
C GLU A 68 6.83 -14.46 -3.93
N ASN A 69 6.31 -15.36 -4.77
CA ASN A 69 4.91 -15.81 -4.81
C ASN A 69 3.87 -14.77 -5.24
N PHE A 70 4.28 -13.71 -5.93
CA PHE A 70 3.37 -12.84 -6.65
C PHE A 70 3.00 -13.43 -8.01
N ASN A 71 1.72 -13.46 -8.34
CA ASN A 71 1.19 -14.09 -9.55
C ASN A 71 0.22 -13.17 -10.31
N ASN A 72 0.78 -12.20 -11.03
CA ASN A 72 0.03 -11.11 -11.69
C ASN A 72 -0.81 -10.29 -10.71
N ASP A 73 -0.34 -10.15 -9.48
CA ASP A 73 -1.00 -9.33 -8.46
C ASP A 73 -0.85 -7.84 -8.81
N VAL A 74 -1.79 -7.01 -8.35
CA VAL A 74 -1.70 -5.55 -8.46
C VAL A 74 -1.26 -4.99 -7.12
N LEU A 75 -0.11 -4.33 -7.11
CA LEU A 75 0.43 -3.64 -5.94
C LEU A 75 0.20 -2.14 -6.07
N GLU A 76 -0.34 -1.52 -5.03
CA GLU A 76 -0.44 -0.08 -4.88
C GLU A 76 0.41 0.39 -3.71
N ILE A 77 1.27 1.37 -3.98
CA ILE A 77 2.19 1.96 -3.02
C ILE A 77 1.75 3.39 -2.75
N TYR A 78 1.68 3.72 -1.46
CA TYR A 78 1.28 5.01 -0.94
C TYR A 78 2.45 5.62 -0.17
N THR A 79 2.71 6.91 -0.37
CA THR A 79 3.70 7.68 0.40
C THR A 79 2.99 8.82 1.10
N ASN A 80 3.15 8.92 2.42
CA ASN A 80 2.48 9.93 3.25
C ASN A 80 0.95 9.95 3.03
N GLY A 81 0.34 8.76 2.95
CA GLY A 81 -1.09 8.58 2.74
C GLY A 81 -1.61 8.91 1.33
N LYS A 82 -0.74 9.25 0.38
CA LYS A 82 -1.12 9.56 -1.01
C LYS A 82 -0.67 8.45 -1.95
N PRO A 83 -1.48 8.05 -2.96
CA PRO A 83 -1.05 7.13 -4.00
C PRO A 83 0.25 7.62 -4.64
N ASN A 84 1.23 6.73 -4.76
CA ASN A 84 2.54 7.01 -5.35
C ASN A 84 2.74 6.21 -6.64
N LYS A 85 2.54 4.89 -6.59
CA LYS A 85 2.76 3.98 -7.73
C LYS A 85 1.76 2.83 -7.68
N GLN A 86 1.31 2.38 -8.84
CA GLN A 86 0.57 1.14 -9.02
C GLN A 86 1.30 0.29 -10.07
N LEU A 87 1.44 -1.01 -9.83
CA LEU A 87 2.13 -1.93 -10.73
C LEU A 87 1.52 -3.33 -10.66
N SER A 88 1.56 -4.04 -11.80
CA SER A 88 1.30 -5.48 -11.81
C SER A 88 2.62 -6.22 -11.62
N VAL A 89 2.64 -7.17 -10.68
CA VAL A 89 3.83 -7.90 -10.27
C VAL A 89 3.65 -9.40 -10.44
N LYS A 90 4.70 -10.05 -10.93
CA LYS A 90 4.78 -11.49 -11.06
C LYS A 90 6.21 -11.90 -10.76
N THR A 91 6.39 -12.83 -9.82
CA THR A 91 7.70 -13.33 -9.44
C THR A 91 8.37 -14.06 -10.61
N ASP A 92 9.60 -13.69 -10.90
CA ASP A 92 10.50 -14.50 -11.73
C ASP A 92 11.03 -15.66 -10.90
N LEU A 93 10.61 -16.88 -11.25
CA LEU A 93 10.99 -18.10 -10.52
C LEU A 93 12.50 -18.39 -10.54
N SER A 94 13.25 -17.84 -11.50
CA SER A 94 14.71 -18.01 -11.53
C SER A 94 15.41 -17.20 -10.45
N THR A 95 14.83 -16.05 -10.07
CA THR A 95 15.45 -15.09 -9.15
C THR A 95 14.75 -14.94 -7.80
N GLY A 96 13.50 -15.40 -7.69
CA GLY A 96 12.65 -15.15 -6.52
C GLY A 96 12.20 -13.69 -6.41
N LEU A 97 12.44 -12.87 -7.42
CA LEU A 97 12.13 -11.43 -7.41
C LEU A 97 11.02 -11.12 -8.41
N ALA A 98 10.03 -10.34 -7.99
CA ALA A 98 8.99 -9.82 -8.86
C ALA A 98 9.32 -8.43 -9.42
N ASP A 99 9.73 -7.49 -8.56
CA ASP A 99 10.15 -6.14 -8.97
C ASP A 99 10.96 -5.42 -7.86
N VAL A 100 11.62 -4.32 -8.20
CA VAL A 100 12.28 -3.40 -7.24
C VAL A 100 11.79 -1.98 -7.47
N VAL A 101 10.98 -1.48 -6.55
CA VAL A 101 10.50 -0.10 -6.57
C VAL A 101 11.49 0.80 -5.83
N LYS A 102 11.82 1.94 -6.45
CA LYS A 102 12.73 2.95 -5.91
C LYS A 102 11.96 4.25 -5.70
N ILE A 103 12.00 4.79 -4.50
CA ILE A 103 11.35 6.05 -4.13
C ILE A 103 12.42 6.97 -3.54
N GLY A 104 12.76 8.05 -4.26
CA GLY A 104 13.77 9.01 -3.83
C GLY A 104 13.27 9.92 -2.69
N ASN A 105 14.19 10.72 -2.14
CA ASN A 105 13.94 11.66 -1.05
C ASN A 105 13.35 10.99 0.21
N VAL A 106 13.92 9.86 0.66
CA VAL A 106 13.40 9.07 1.81
C VAL A 106 13.26 9.91 3.09
N VAL A 107 14.06 10.96 3.24
CA VAL A 107 13.97 11.90 4.37
C VAL A 107 12.57 12.54 4.49
N HIS A 108 11.84 12.66 3.38
CA HIS A 108 10.49 13.23 3.32
C HIS A 108 9.37 12.17 3.36
N ILE A 109 9.69 10.88 3.41
CA ILE A 109 8.71 9.80 3.49
C ILE A 109 8.51 9.43 4.95
N ASN A 110 7.43 9.90 5.58
CA ASN A 110 7.07 9.60 6.96
C ASN A 110 6.31 8.29 7.09
N ASN A 111 5.48 7.98 6.10
CA ASN A 111 4.63 6.81 6.09
C ASN A 111 4.69 6.13 4.72
N LEU A 112 4.78 4.80 4.74
CA LEU A 112 4.63 3.95 3.56
C LEU A 112 3.36 3.13 3.73
N GLY A 113 2.53 3.07 2.69
CA GLY A 113 1.33 2.26 2.62
C GLY A 113 1.39 1.30 1.45
N ILE A 114 0.86 0.10 1.64
CA ILE A 114 0.84 -0.98 0.65
C ILE A 114 -0.57 -1.56 0.59
N ALA A 115 -1.11 -1.75 -0.61
CA ALA A 115 -2.30 -2.54 -0.88
C ALA A 115 -2.03 -3.53 -2.02
N ILE A 116 -2.64 -4.71 -1.95
CA ILE A 116 -2.49 -5.79 -2.93
C ILE A 116 -3.89 -6.22 -3.37
N ASN A 117 -4.15 -6.29 -4.69
CA ASN A 117 -5.44 -6.74 -5.26
C ASN A 117 -6.65 -6.09 -4.60
N ASP A 118 -6.66 -4.75 -4.56
CA ASP A 118 -7.70 -3.92 -3.95
C ASP A 118 -7.91 -4.14 -2.44
N SER A 119 -6.97 -4.80 -1.74
CA SER A 119 -7.03 -4.98 -0.29
C SER A 119 -7.07 -3.64 0.46
N PRO A 120 -7.47 -3.62 1.75
CA PRO A 120 -7.23 -2.44 2.57
C PRO A 120 -5.74 -2.06 2.56
N VAL A 121 -5.46 -0.75 2.55
CA VAL A 121 -4.09 -0.25 2.64
C VAL A 121 -3.55 -0.51 4.05
N VAL A 122 -2.45 -1.24 4.15
CA VAL A 122 -1.68 -1.34 5.38
C VAL A 122 -0.58 -0.29 5.34
N SER A 123 -0.55 0.56 6.36
CA SER A 123 0.38 1.69 6.44
C SER A 123 1.21 1.63 7.70
N PHE A 124 2.47 2.00 7.60
CA PHE A 124 3.41 2.01 8.73
C PHE A 124 4.36 3.21 8.64
N GLU A 125 4.86 3.62 9.80
CA GLU A 125 5.74 4.78 9.92
C GLU A 125 7.21 4.39 9.66
N LEU A 126 7.91 5.21 8.89
CA LEU A 126 9.35 5.10 8.67
C LEU A 126 10.08 5.94 9.73
N ILE A 127 10.20 5.39 10.94
CA ILE A 127 10.79 6.09 12.10
C ILE A 127 12.29 6.30 11.90
N ASN A 128 13.01 5.28 11.43
CA ASN A 128 14.44 5.35 11.16
C ASN A 128 14.70 5.40 9.66
N LYS A 129 15.09 6.56 9.12
CA LYS A 129 15.35 6.76 7.68
C LYS A 129 16.52 5.93 7.14
N LYS A 130 17.39 5.43 8.02
CA LYS A 130 18.45 4.49 7.62
C LYS A 130 17.86 3.11 7.26
N MET A 131 16.66 2.77 7.71
CA MET A 131 15.97 1.52 7.35
C MET A 131 15.21 1.70 6.03
N ASN A 132 15.95 2.00 4.97
CA ASN A 132 15.44 2.33 3.64
C ASN A 132 15.43 1.13 2.69
N LEU A 133 15.69 -0.09 3.18
CA LEU A 133 15.65 -1.33 2.43
C LEU A 133 14.52 -2.19 3.01
N ILE A 134 13.46 -2.41 2.22
CA ILE A 134 12.25 -3.11 2.65
C ILE A 134 11.95 -4.23 1.66
N GLY A 135 11.76 -5.44 2.15
CA GLY A 135 11.24 -6.58 1.41
C GLY A 135 9.75 -6.75 1.61
N LEU A 136 9.09 -7.30 0.59
CA LEU A 136 7.69 -7.71 0.63
C LEU A 136 7.60 -9.16 0.15
N GLU A 137 7.35 -10.08 1.08
CA GLU A 137 7.19 -11.50 0.80
C GLU A 137 5.72 -11.90 0.89
N LYS A 138 5.25 -12.73 -0.04
CA LYS A 138 3.90 -13.30 -0.01
C LYS A 138 3.95 -14.79 0.28
N ARG A 139 3.15 -15.25 1.26
CA ARG A 139 2.96 -16.66 1.60
C ARG A 139 1.48 -16.96 1.70
N GLY A 140 0.88 -17.31 0.57
CA GLY A 140 -0.57 -17.46 0.46
C GLY A 140 -1.30 -16.13 0.71
N LYS A 141 -1.98 -16.01 1.85
CA LYS A 141 -2.66 -14.77 2.29
C LYS A 141 -1.85 -13.95 3.30
N GLU A 142 -0.66 -14.42 3.66
CA GLU A 142 0.24 -13.70 4.55
C GLU A 142 1.20 -12.85 3.75
N ILE A 143 1.38 -11.61 4.18
CA ILE A 143 2.29 -10.65 3.59
C ILE A 143 3.27 -10.21 4.68
N GLU A 144 4.55 -10.53 4.50
CA GLU A 144 5.60 -10.13 5.42
C GLU A 144 6.31 -8.89 4.87
N ILE A 145 6.37 -7.83 5.68
CA ILE A 145 7.14 -6.63 5.40
C ILE A 145 8.45 -6.72 6.17
N CYS A 146 9.55 -6.95 5.47
CA CYS A 146 10.86 -7.22 6.04
C CYS A 146 11.75 -5.99 5.96
N PHE A 147 12.17 -5.42 7.09
CA PHE A 147 13.16 -4.34 7.08
C PHE A 147 14.57 -4.91 7.11
N TYR A 148 15.28 -4.77 5.99
CA TYR A 148 16.62 -5.32 5.83
C TYR A 148 17.71 -4.42 6.40
N LYS A 149 18.70 -5.05 7.04
CA LYS A 149 19.96 -4.40 7.41
C LYS A 149 20.92 -4.24 6.21
N LYS A 150 20.80 -5.12 5.22
CA LYS A 150 21.71 -5.28 4.07
C LYS A 150 20.90 -5.41 2.79
N VAL A 151 21.52 -5.12 1.63
CA VAL A 151 20.86 -5.35 0.34
C VAL A 151 20.65 -6.86 0.14
N PRO A 152 19.41 -7.33 -0.09
CA PRO A 152 19.15 -8.74 -0.35
C PRO A 152 19.80 -9.18 -1.67
N VAL A 153 20.22 -10.44 -1.73
CA VAL A 153 20.83 -11.06 -2.92
C VAL A 153 19.81 -12.01 -3.53
N PHE A 154 19.54 -11.80 -4.81
CA PHE A 154 18.69 -12.64 -5.65
C PHE A 154 19.59 -13.29 -6.71
N TYR A 155 19.30 -14.53 -7.09
CA TYR A 155 20.17 -15.36 -7.95
C TYR A 155 19.67 -15.47 -9.38
#